data_AF-A0A7X6WKH9-F1
#
_entry.id   AF-A0A7X6WKH9-F1
#
_cell.length_a   1.000
_cell.length_b   1.000
_cell.length_c   1.000
_cell.angle_alpha   90.00
_cell.angle_beta   90.00
_cell.angle_gamma   90.00
#
_symmetry.space_group_name_H-M   'P 1'
#
loop_
_entity.id
_entity.type
_entity.pdbx_description
1 polymer ?
#
loop_
_entity_poly.entity_id
_entity_poly.type
_entity_poly.pdbx_seq_one_letter_code
_entity_poly.pdbx_strand_id
1 'polypeptide(L)'
;IGRIDRIGQKHKDIYVQNLCYLGSAEEIVYGRLLKRLAEANMIVGTQQLSLLPVEPEDFLQLAEGKMTEDDLVAKARERIALQRKNTESMEIDPQALYEIYLRLAHTSERWSAPVNLPAIGEALCGSRYLRDLGCLVLEKVAEPTLILSGIEQIPDGTVMTISRRLYEEGLGDGHPRVHFASYGDPFFDAILEHFAQFKLPPCVRRISIPVPGMPHLEMVGFAVASQRDRDSHEVRLIRAWNDLAGLNLAESHILTEAEIEPVRAELIRIAREEYGPYLAAERIERENVRAARAQEMLNYYVSHRLLKERAWSTGEEAPYWTLQREVDLLYEDRERLFINDLPASVFRPLAEELLFDCQVPSVGDKASLYVPHILAKSAMDAANRLANSMKVRRSELRAKTVMARLLREAEAKRLW
;
A
#
# COMPACT_ATOMS: atom_id res chain seq x y z
N ILE A 1 -24.32 -0.60 -16.70
CA ILE A 1 -24.39 -1.98 -16.15
C ILE A 1 -23.83 -2.05 -14.72
N GLY A 2 -22.59 -1.61 -14.45
CA GLY A 2 -21.99 -1.58 -13.10
C GLY A 2 -22.64 -0.66 -12.04
N ARG A 3 -23.78 -0.02 -12.35
CA ARG A 3 -24.66 0.62 -11.35
C ARG A 3 -25.69 -0.34 -10.75
N ILE A 4 -26.02 -1.40 -11.48
CA ILE A 4 -27.07 -2.39 -11.16
C ILE A 4 -26.43 -3.68 -10.63
N ASP A 5 -25.29 -4.07 -11.19
CA ASP A 5 -24.49 -5.21 -10.74
C ASP A 5 -23.46 -4.78 -9.69
N ARG A 6 -23.89 -4.81 -8.42
CA ARG A 6 -23.11 -4.36 -7.25
C ARG A 6 -23.37 -5.28 -6.05
N ILE A 7 -22.44 -5.26 -5.09
CA ILE A 7 -22.59 -5.94 -3.80
C ILE A 7 -23.91 -5.51 -3.15
N GLY A 8 -24.84 -6.45 -2.97
CA GLY A 8 -26.19 -6.23 -2.46
C GLY A 8 -27.32 -6.57 -3.45
N GLN A 9 -27.02 -6.81 -4.72
CA GLN A 9 -27.99 -7.32 -5.68
C GLN A 9 -28.31 -8.81 -5.42
N LYS A 10 -29.61 -9.13 -5.32
CA LYS A 10 -30.17 -10.45 -4.97
C LYS A 10 -30.73 -11.21 -6.18
N HIS A 11 -30.88 -10.56 -7.34
CA HIS A 11 -31.39 -11.19 -8.55
C HIS A 11 -30.27 -11.94 -9.29
N LYS A 12 -30.56 -13.19 -9.68
CA LYS A 12 -29.61 -14.09 -10.36
C LYS A 12 -29.31 -13.67 -11.80
N ASP A 13 -30.31 -13.15 -12.50
CA ASP A 13 -30.21 -12.71 -13.88
C ASP A 13 -30.60 -11.23 -13.99
N ILE A 14 -29.75 -10.42 -14.63
CA ILE A 14 -29.99 -8.99 -14.86
C ILE A 14 -30.10 -8.76 -16.37
N TYR A 15 -31.29 -8.36 -16.83
CA TYR A 15 -31.53 -8.05 -18.22
C TYR A 15 -31.38 -6.54 -18.46
N VAL A 16 -30.53 -6.18 -19.40
CA VAL A 16 -30.33 -4.78 -19.83
C VAL A 16 -30.79 -4.69 -21.27
N GLN A 17 -31.85 -3.90 -21.51
CA GLN A 17 -32.37 -3.64 -22.84
C GLN A 17 -31.93 -2.26 -23.30
N ASN A 18 -31.21 -2.23 -24.41
CA ASN A 18 -30.90 -0.99 -25.13
C ASN A 18 -31.93 -0.84 -26.26
N LEU A 19 -32.71 0.24 -26.21
CA LEU A 19 -33.72 0.56 -27.21
C LEU A 19 -33.14 1.54 -28.23
N CYS A 20 -33.33 1.27 -29.52
CA CYS A 20 -32.99 2.16 -30.63
C CYS A 20 -34.15 2.23 -31.62
N TYR A 21 -34.23 3.31 -32.41
CA TYR A 21 -35.28 3.48 -33.39
C TYR A 21 -35.01 2.66 -34.65
N LEU A 22 -36.00 1.88 -35.07
CA LEU A 22 -35.92 1.00 -36.23
C LEU A 22 -35.78 1.81 -37.53
N GLY A 23 -34.81 1.47 -38.37
CA GLY A 23 -34.48 2.17 -39.63
C GLY A 23 -33.65 3.44 -39.44
N SER A 24 -33.15 3.73 -38.23
CA SER A 24 -32.34 4.91 -37.96
C SER A 24 -30.83 4.66 -38.15
N ALA A 25 -30.07 5.75 -38.29
CA ALA A 25 -28.61 5.68 -38.24
C ALA A 25 -28.10 5.09 -36.91
N GLU A 26 -28.85 5.25 -35.81
CA GLU A 26 -28.51 4.69 -34.50
C GLU A 26 -28.53 3.15 -34.51
N GLU A 27 -29.50 2.52 -35.18
CA GLU A 27 -29.59 1.05 -35.29
C GLU A 27 -28.41 0.48 -36.09
N ILE A 28 -28.07 1.12 -37.22
CA ILE A 28 -26.99 0.68 -38.10
C ILE A 28 -25.65 0.78 -37.37
N VAL A 29 -25.41 1.89 -36.67
CA VAL A 29 -24.17 2.14 -35.95
C VAL A 29 -24.08 1.28 -34.70
N TYR A 30 -25.08 1.27 -33.81
CA TYR A 30 -25.00 0.45 -32.58
C TYR A 30 -24.89 -1.05 -32.90
N GLY A 31 -25.66 -1.56 -33.86
CA GLY A 31 -25.65 -2.98 -34.19
C GLY A 31 -24.35 -3.43 -34.86
N ARG A 32 -23.89 -2.73 -35.90
CA ARG A 32 -22.69 -3.15 -36.67
C ARG A 32 -21.39 -2.83 -35.96
N LEU A 33 -21.31 -1.67 -35.30
CA LEU A 33 -20.10 -1.23 -34.59
C LEU A 33 -19.85 -2.12 -33.36
N LEU A 34 -20.89 -2.45 -32.60
CA LEU A 34 -20.80 -3.37 -31.45
C LEU A 34 -20.36 -4.77 -31.89
N LYS A 35 -20.93 -5.29 -32.99
CA LYS A 35 -20.56 -6.61 -33.52
C LYS A 35 -19.09 -6.67 -33.94
N ARG A 36 -18.60 -5.66 -34.68
CA ARG A 36 -17.19 -5.59 -35.12
C ARG A 36 -16.21 -5.35 -33.97
N LEU A 37 -16.59 -4.59 -32.95
CA LEU A 37 -15.74 -4.36 -31.77
C LEU A 37 -15.72 -5.57 -30.82
N ALA A 38 -16.81 -6.35 -30.76
CA ALA A 38 -16.85 -7.62 -30.06
C ALA A 38 -16.00 -8.69 -30.77
N GLU A 39 -16.08 -8.78 -32.11
CA GLU A 39 -15.20 -9.64 -32.92
C GLU A 39 -13.70 -9.29 -32.75
N ALA A 40 -13.38 -8.04 -32.43
CA ALA A 40 -12.02 -7.58 -32.14
C ALA A 40 -11.56 -7.77 -30.67
N ASN A 41 -12.33 -8.47 -29.83
CA ASN A 41 -12.06 -8.69 -28.39
C ASN A 41 -11.86 -7.40 -27.55
N MET A 42 -12.17 -6.22 -28.08
CA MET A 42 -11.93 -4.94 -27.39
C MET A 42 -12.96 -4.64 -26.30
N ILE A 43 -14.14 -5.26 -26.35
CA ILE A 43 -15.25 -5.04 -25.42
C ILE A 43 -15.27 -6.06 -24.26
N VAL A 44 -14.53 -7.17 -24.38
CA VAL A 44 -14.58 -8.26 -23.40
C VAL A 44 -13.42 -8.12 -22.41
N GLY A 45 -13.73 -7.87 -21.13
CA GLY A 45 -12.74 -7.69 -20.06
C GLY A 45 -13.32 -6.98 -18.83
N THR A 46 -12.50 -6.82 -17.79
CA THR A 46 -12.84 -6.29 -16.44
C THR A 46 -13.48 -4.91 -16.41
N GLN A 47 -13.36 -4.12 -17.49
CA GLN A 47 -14.01 -2.82 -17.63
C GLN A 47 -14.90 -2.78 -18.86
N GLN A 48 -16.17 -3.13 -18.67
CA GLN A 48 -17.21 -2.99 -19.68
C GLN A 48 -17.57 -1.51 -19.86
N LEU A 49 -17.18 -0.93 -21.00
CA LEU A 49 -17.72 0.34 -21.47
C LEU A 49 -19.23 0.17 -21.66
N SER A 50 -20.04 0.82 -20.80
CA SER A 50 -21.50 0.70 -20.86
C SER A 50 -22.10 1.38 -22.10
N LEU A 51 -21.38 2.32 -22.72
CA LEU A 51 -21.72 3.00 -23.96
C LEU A 51 -20.43 3.17 -24.78
N LEU A 52 -20.53 3.05 -26.10
CA LEU A 52 -19.42 3.37 -26.99
C LEU A 52 -19.17 4.90 -26.94
N PRO A 53 -17.91 5.37 -26.91
CA PRO A 53 -17.58 6.79 -26.80
C PRO A 53 -17.75 7.51 -28.16
N VAL A 54 -18.99 7.55 -28.63
CA VAL A 54 -19.43 8.18 -29.88
C VAL A 54 -20.26 9.41 -29.55
N GLU A 55 -19.92 10.56 -30.13
CA GLU A 55 -20.59 11.83 -29.87
C GLU A 55 -21.72 12.08 -30.90
N PRO A 56 -22.76 12.88 -30.57
CA PRO A 56 -23.82 13.24 -31.51
C PRO A 56 -23.31 13.83 -32.84
N GLU A 57 -22.21 14.57 -32.79
CA GLU A 57 -21.53 15.17 -33.95
C GLU A 57 -20.93 14.12 -34.88
N ASP A 58 -20.46 12.99 -34.33
CA ASP A 58 -19.96 11.87 -35.11
C ASP A 58 -21.09 11.18 -35.90
N PHE A 59 -22.31 11.11 -35.34
CA PHE A 59 -23.50 10.62 -36.03
C PHE A 59 -23.96 11.56 -37.14
N LEU A 60 -23.90 12.87 -36.90
CA LEU A 60 -24.21 13.89 -37.91
C LEU A 60 -23.22 13.82 -39.09
N GLN A 61 -21.92 13.69 -38.82
CA GLN A 61 -20.90 13.58 -39.85
C GLN A 61 -21.01 12.28 -40.67
N LEU A 62 -21.42 11.18 -40.05
CA LEU A 62 -21.72 9.92 -40.74
C LEU A 62 -22.98 10.05 -41.63
N ALA A 63 -24.05 10.67 -41.10
CA ALA A 63 -25.30 10.88 -41.84
C ALA A 63 -25.13 11.82 -43.04
N GLU A 64 -24.25 12.82 -42.91
CA GLU A 64 -23.89 13.75 -43.99
C GLU A 64 -22.86 13.17 -44.99
N GLY A 65 -22.36 11.95 -44.76
CA GLY A 65 -21.35 11.29 -45.61
C GLY A 65 -19.96 11.93 -45.57
N LYS A 66 -19.70 12.81 -44.60
CA LYS A 66 -18.39 13.46 -44.39
C LYS A 66 -17.37 12.56 -43.70
N MET A 67 -17.83 11.47 -43.10
CA MET A 67 -17.01 10.49 -42.40
C MET A 67 -17.47 9.09 -42.78
N THR A 68 -16.53 8.16 -42.96
CA THR A 68 -16.86 6.76 -43.26
C THR A 68 -17.05 5.95 -41.98
N GLU A 69 -17.71 4.80 -42.09
CA GLU A 69 -17.89 3.88 -40.94
C GLU A 69 -16.54 3.42 -40.36
N ASP A 70 -15.51 3.23 -41.20
CA ASP A 70 -14.18 2.78 -40.75
C ASP A 70 -13.41 3.89 -40.00
N ASP A 71 -13.59 5.16 -40.41
CA ASP A 71 -13.03 6.31 -39.70
C ASP A 71 -13.65 6.48 -38.31
N LEU A 72 -14.96 6.24 -38.21
CA LEU A 72 -15.69 6.26 -36.94
C LEU A 72 -15.19 5.16 -35.98
N VAL A 73 -14.93 3.96 -36.51
CA VAL A 73 -14.32 2.85 -35.74
C VAL A 73 -12.94 3.22 -35.23
N ALA A 74 -12.11 3.84 -36.07
CA ALA A 74 -10.75 4.23 -35.70
C ALA A 74 -10.75 5.27 -34.56
N LYS A 75 -11.57 6.31 -34.68
CA LYS A 75 -11.78 7.32 -33.61
C LYS A 75 -12.28 6.68 -32.31
N ALA A 76 -13.27 5.78 -32.40
CA ALA A 76 -13.81 5.11 -31.22
C ALA A 76 -12.75 4.26 -30.52
N ARG A 77 -11.91 3.53 -31.28
CA ARG A 77 -10.79 2.75 -30.73
C ARG A 77 -9.76 3.63 -30.02
N GLU A 78 -9.42 4.78 -30.59
CA GLU A 78 -8.47 5.72 -30.00
C GLU A 78 -9.00 6.30 -28.67
N ARG A 79 -10.29 6.69 -28.62
CA ARG A 79 -10.96 7.14 -27.39
C ARG A 79 -10.99 6.05 -26.31
N ILE A 80 -11.28 4.80 -26.69
CA ILE A 80 -11.28 3.65 -25.77
C ILE A 80 -9.90 3.41 -25.17
N ALA A 81 -8.83 3.43 -25.99
CA ALA A 81 -7.47 3.23 -25.51
C ALA A 81 -7.05 4.35 -24.54
N LEU A 82 -7.45 5.59 -24.83
CA LEU A 82 -7.16 6.73 -23.97
C LEU A 82 -7.93 6.69 -22.65
N GLN A 83 -9.22 6.33 -22.67
CA GLN A 83 -10.00 6.14 -21.45
C GLN A 83 -9.38 5.06 -20.56
N ARG A 84 -8.95 3.92 -21.13
CA ARG A 84 -8.25 2.87 -20.37
C ARG A 84 -6.99 3.39 -19.71
N LYS A 85 -6.13 4.09 -20.45
CA LYS A 85 -4.88 4.65 -19.91
C LYS A 85 -5.14 5.64 -18.77
N ASN A 86 -6.18 6.47 -18.88
CA ASN A 86 -6.57 7.39 -17.83
C ASN A 86 -7.13 6.66 -16.60
N THR A 87 -7.94 5.62 -16.79
CA THR A 87 -8.47 4.83 -15.68
C THR A 87 -7.37 4.03 -14.98
N GLU A 88 -6.45 3.43 -15.73
CA GLU A 88 -5.25 2.75 -15.19
C GLU A 88 -4.36 3.70 -14.37
N SER A 89 -4.34 5.00 -14.69
CA SER A 89 -3.64 6.00 -13.88
C SER A 89 -4.35 6.38 -12.57
N MET A 90 -5.63 6.03 -12.44
CA MET A 90 -6.49 6.40 -11.30
C MET A 90 -6.86 5.20 -10.42
N GLU A 91 -6.81 3.99 -10.96
CA GLU A 91 -7.20 2.76 -10.30
C GLU A 91 -5.99 1.82 -10.24
N ILE A 92 -5.73 1.27 -9.06
CA ILE A 92 -4.81 0.15 -8.97
C ILE A 92 -5.50 -1.03 -9.64
N ASP A 93 -4.85 -1.63 -10.64
CA ASP A 93 -5.36 -2.78 -11.36
C ASP A 93 -5.85 -3.87 -10.38
N PRO A 94 -7.05 -4.47 -10.56
CA PRO A 94 -7.58 -5.46 -9.63
C PRO A 94 -6.68 -6.68 -9.41
N GLN A 95 -5.91 -7.09 -10.43
CA GLN A 95 -4.95 -8.17 -10.31
C GLN A 95 -3.73 -7.70 -9.51
N ALA A 96 -3.27 -6.47 -9.70
CA ALA A 96 -2.26 -5.84 -8.85
C ALA A 96 -2.74 -5.66 -7.39
N LEU A 97 -4.00 -5.28 -7.15
CA LEU A 97 -4.59 -5.22 -5.81
C LEU A 97 -4.64 -6.61 -5.17
N TYR A 98 -5.09 -7.62 -5.91
CA TYR A 98 -5.10 -9.00 -5.46
C TYR A 98 -3.69 -9.51 -5.16
N GLU A 99 -2.71 -9.20 -5.99
CA GLU A 99 -1.30 -9.49 -5.74
C GLU A 99 -0.77 -8.77 -4.51
N ILE A 100 -1.13 -7.50 -4.29
CA ILE A 100 -0.78 -6.76 -3.07
C ILE A 100 -1.40 -7.45 -1.86
N TYR A 101 -2.67 -7.83 -1.90
CA TYR A 101 -3.34 -8.56 -0.81
C TYR A 101 -2.71 -9.93 -0.56
N LEU A 102 -2.40 -10.70 -1.61
CA LEU A 102 -1.67 -11.97 -1.48
C LEU A 102 -0.27 -11.76 -0.91
N ARG A 103 0.46 -10.73 -1.35
CA ARG A 103 1.76 -10.37 -0.77
C ARG A 103 1.62 -9.98 0.68
N LEU A 104 0.61 -9.20 1.08
CA LEU A 104 0.36 -8.84 2.48
C LEU A 104 -0.01 -10.07 3.33
N ALA A 105 -0.88 -10.94 2.83
CA ALA A 105 -1.26 -12.18 3.49
C ALA A 105 -0.06 -13.13 3.64
N HIS A 106 0.74 -13.31 2.59
CA HIS A 106 1.98 -14.06 2.65
C HIS A 106 3.06 -13.38 3.49
N THR A 107 3.05 -12.05 3.62
CA THR A 107 3.96 -11.32 4.52
C THR A 107 3.56 -11.52 5.98
N SER A 108 2.25 -11.58 6.27
CA SER A 108 1.77 -11.97 7.61
C SER A 108 2.07 -13.44 7.95
N GLU A 109 2.11 -14.33 6.96
CA GLU A 109 2.62 -15.71 7.14
C GLU A 109 4.16 -15.75 7.29
N ARG A 110 4.89 -14.83 6.64
CA ARG A 110 6.36 -14.71 6.75
C ARG A 110 6.82 -14.13 8.08
N TRP A 111 6.04 -13.27 8.73
CA TRP A 111 6.33 -12.80 10.09
C TRP A 111 5.82 -13.80 11.13
N SER A 112 6.42 -14.99 11.16
CA SER A 112 6.31 -15.82 12.35
C SER A 112 7.20 -15.21 13.44
N ALA A 113 6.60 -14.81 14.56
CA ALA A 113 7.37 -14.44 15.73
C ALA A 113 8.37 -15.57 16.07
N PRO A 114 9.64 -15.26 16.40
CA PRO A 114 10.65 -16.28 16.69
C PRO A 114 10.20 -17.24 17.81
N VAL A 115 9.40 -16.75 18.74
CA VAL A 115 8.72 -17.52 19.78
C VAL A 115 7.24 -17.13 19.77
N ASN A 116 6.35 -18.11 19.61
CA ASN A 116 4.90 -17.93 19.63
C ASN A 116 4.28 -18.56 20.91
N LEU A 117 2.98 -18.38 21.13
CA LEU A 117 2.30 -18.92 22.32
C LEU A 117 2.44 -20.46 22.44
N PRO A 118 2.23 -21.27 21.37
CA PRO A 118 2.50 -22.70 21.43
C PRO A 118 3.93 -23.04 21.87
N ALA A 119 4.93 -22.34 21.33
CA ALA A 119 6.34 -22.51 21.72
C ALA A 119 6.57 -22.21 23.20
N ILE A 120 5.96 -21.16 23.75
CA ILE A 120 6.03 -20.85 25.19
C ILE A 120 5.41 -22.00 26.01
N GLY A 121 4.24 -22.49 25.60
CA GLY A 121 3.60 -23.62 26.27
C GLY A 121 4.46 -24.88 26.24
N GLU A 122 5.03 -25.22 25.09
CA GLU A 122 5.94 -26.35 24.93
C GLU A 122 7.20 -26.20 25.79
N ALA A 123 7.80 -25.01 25.81
CA ALA A 123 8.98 -24.72 26.61
C ALA A 123 8.72 -24.92 28.11
N LEU A 124 7.64 -24.32 28.62
CA LEU A 124 7.29 -24.35 30.04
C LEU A 124 6.85 -25.74 30.50
N CYS A 125 5.91 -26.37 29.79
CA CYS A 125 5.38 -27.69 30.16
C CYS A 125 6.38 -28.82 29.86
N GLY A 126 7.25 -28.67 28.87
CA GLY A 126 8.27 -29.65 28.51
C GLY A 126 9.51 -29.64 29.41
N SER A 127 9.77 -28.53 30.10
CA SER A 127 10.97 -28.34 30.94
C SER A 127 11.09 -29.41 32.02
N ARG A 128 12.22 -30.13 32.02
CA ARG A 128 12.56 -31.07 33.10
C ARG A 128 12.95 -30.32 34.37
N TYR A 129 13.71 -29.24 34.21
CA TYR A 129 14.17 -28.41 35.31
C TYR A 129 13.01 -27.83 36.14
N LEU A 130 11.97 -27.29 35.49
CA LEU A 130 10.79 -26.77 36.21
C LEU A 130 10.05 -27.88 36.96
N ARG A 131 9.96 -29.09 36.39
CA ARG A 131 9.39 -30.25 37.08
C ARG A 131 10.22 -30.67 38.29
N ASP A 132 11.55 -30.65 38.17
CA ASP A 132 12.46 -30.98 39.27
C ASP A 132 12.41 -29.95 40.41
N LEU A 133 12.07 -28.70 40.11
CA LEU A 133 11.77 -27.65 41.11
C LEU A 133 10.42 -27.84 41.81
N GLY A 134 9.56 -28.74 41.31
CA GLY A 134 8.23 -29.02 41.85
C GLY A 134 7.07 -28.41 41.08
N CYS A 135 7.31 -27.82 39.90
CA CYS A 135 6.21 -27.34 39.05
C CYS A 135 5.41 -28.51 38.47
N LEU A 136 4.08 -28.38 38.41
CA LEU A 136 3.16 -29.44 37.99
C LEU A 136 2.41 -29.05 36.72
N VAL A 137 2.43 -29.93 35.72
CA VAL A 137 1.61 -29.78 34.51
C VAL A 137 0.25 -30.42 34.77
N LEU A 138 -0.83 -29.66 34.56
CA LEU A 138 -2.19 -30.17 34.72
C LEU A 138 -2.64 -30.93 33.47
N GLU A 139 -2.35 -32.23 33.43
CA GLU A 139 -2.69 -33.11 32.30
C GLU A 139 -4.22 -33.31 32.10
N LYS A 140 -5.03 -33.02 33.12
CA LYS A 140 -6.49 -33.18 33.08
C LYS A 140 -7.21 -32.05 32.33
N VAL A 141 -6.50 -31.00 31.95
CA VAL A 141 -7.04 -29.85 31.22
C VAL A 141 -6.61 -29.99 29.77
N ALA A 142 -7.55 -29.87 28.82
CA ALA A 142 -7.26 -30.02 27.38
C ALA A 142 -6.28 -28.96 26.84
N GLU A 143 -6.06 -27.90 27.61
CA GLU A 143 -5.25 -26.74 27.26
C GLU A 143 -4.06 -26.64 28.23
N PRO A 144 -2.85 -26.33 27.73
CA PRO A 144 -1.61 -26.38 28.50
C PRO A 144 -1.65 -25.42 29.69
N THR A 145 -1.48 -25.99 30.88
CA THR A 145 -1.55 -25.29 32.16
C THR A 145 -0.45 -25.80 33.09
N LEU A 146 0.31 -24.87 33.68
CA LEU A 146 1.43 -25.15 34.57
C LEU A 146 1.18 -24.50 35.93
N ILE A 147 1.33 -25.27 37.00
CA ILE A 147 1.37 -24.77 38.38
C ILE A 147 2.83 -24.60 38.76
N LEU A 148 3.22 -23.38 39.13
CA LEU A 148 4.57 -23.03 39.52
C LEU A 148 4.82 -23.32 40.99
N SER A 149 6.03 -23.77 41.30
CA SER A 149 6.54 -23.94 42.66
C SER A 149 8.06 -23.86 42.67
N GLY A 150 8.63 -23.37 43.77
CA GLY A 150 10.08 -23.39 43.99
C GLY A 150 10.89 -22.38 43.17
N ILE A 151 10.26 -21.33 42.65
CA ILE A 151 10.93 -20.21 41.95
C ILE A 151 10.94 -18.99 42.87
N GLU A 152 12.11 -18.39 43.07
CA GLU A 152 12.23 -17.18 43.88
C GLU A 152 11.36 -16.05 43.31
N GLN A 153 10.69 -15.28 44.17
CA GLN A 153 9.76 -14.20 43.81
C GLN A 153 8.39 -14.63 43.25
N ILE A 154 8.15 -15.94 43.06
CA ILE A 154 6.85 -16.47 42.63
C ILE A 154 6.20 -17.23 43.79
N PRO A 155 4.98 -16.88 44.22
CA PRO A 155 4.25 -17.65 45.21
C PRO A 155 3.98 -19.08 44.72
N ASP A 156 4.24 -20.07 45.57
CA ASP A 156 3.93 -21.47 45.28
C ASP A 156 2.42 -21.65 45.02
N GLY A 157 2.10 -22.44 44.00
CA GLY A 157 0.72 -22.65 43.55
C GLY A 157 0.21 -21.63 42.54
N THR A 158 1.05 -20.68 42.08
CA THR A 158 0.71 -19.77 40.99
C THR A 158 0.42 -20.57 39.71
N VAL A 159 -0.70 -20.28 39.05
CA VAL A 159 -1.13 -21.04 37.86
C VAL A 159 -0.96 -20.22 36.60
N MET A 160 -0.33 -20.81 35.58
CA MET A 160 -0.07 -20.17 34.29
C MET A 160 -0.63 -20.96 33.11
N THR A 161 -1.10 -20.26 32.10
CA THR A 161 -1.58 -20.85 30.84
C THR A 161 -1.25 -19.97 29.64
N ILE A 162 -1.15 -20.58 28.45
CA ILE A 162 -1.13 -19.85 27.17
C ILE A 162 -2.52 -19.75 26.53
N SER A 163 -3.54 -20.35 27.13
CA SER A 163 -4.90 -20.29 26.60
C SER A 163 -5.63 -19.03 27.06
N ARG A 164 -6.11 -18.26 26.07
CA ARG A 164 -6.95 -17.08 26.34
C ARG A 164 -8.24 -17.46 27.04
N ARG A 165 -8.80 -18.61 26.67
CA ARG A 165 -10.06 -19.09 27.23
C ARG A 165 -9.92 -19.38 28.73
N LEU A 166 -8.92 -20.17 29.13
CA LEU A 166 -8.68 -20.47 30.54
C LEU A 166 -8.26 -19.26 31.37
N TYR A 167 -7.56 -18.31 30.75
CA TYR A 167 -7.24 -17.05 31.42
C TYR A 167 -8.48 -16.23 31.76
N GLU A 168 -9.49 -16.21 30.88
CA GLU A 168 -10.75 -15.49 31.08
C GLU A 168 -11.75 -16.26 31.97
N GLU A 169 -11.91 -17.57 31.74
CA GLU A 169 -12.88 -18.42 32.45
C GLU A 169 -12.36 -18.86 33.84
N GLY A 170 -11.04 -18.91 34.04
CA GLY A 170 -10.40 -19.49 35.21
C GLY A 170 -10.52 -21.01 35.29
N LEU A 171 -9.92 -21.62 36.32
CA LEU A 171 -9.89 -23.07 36.51
C LEU A 171 -11.09 -23.64 37.29
N GLY A 172 -12.08 -22.82 37.65
CA GLY A 172 -13.17 -23.20 38.54
C GLY A 172 -12.69 -23.55 39.96
N ASP A 173 -13.61 -23.93 40.85
CA ASP A 173 -13.36 -24.59 42.14
C ASP A 173 -12.22 -24.04 43.03
N GLY A 174 -12.28 -22.77 43.41
CA GLY A 174 -11.41 -22.21 44.45
C GLY A 174 -9.91 -22.17 44.11
N HIS A 175 -9.57 -22.42 42.85
CA HIS A 175 -8.20 -22.32 42.36
C HIS A 175 -7.71 -20.86 42.37
N PRO A 176 -6.40 -20.62 42.57
CA PRO A 176 -5.79 -19.30 42.45
C PRO A 176 -6.06 -18.69 41.07
N ARG A 177 -5.95 -17.35 40.99
CA ARG A 177 -6.07 -16.62 39.72
C ARG A 177 -5.09 -17.20 38.70
N VAL A 178 -5.59 -17.42 37.49
CA VAL A 178 -4.80 -17.90 36.35
C VAL A 178 -4.06 -16.71 35.72
N HIS A 179 -2.77 -16.92 35.45
CA HIS A 179 -1.88 -15.97 34.80
C HIS A 179 -1.60 -16.37 33.35
N PHE A 180 -1.35 -15.38 32.50
CA PHE A 180 -1.11 -15.62 31.08
C PHE A 180 0.39 -15.68 30.80
N ALA A 181 0.85 -16.77 30.18
CA ALA A 181 2.27 -17.01 29.87
C ALA A 181 2.71 -16.22 28.63
N SER A 182 2.90 -14.91 28.81
CA SER A 182 3.38 -13.99 27.78
C SER A 182 4.12 -12.81 28.41
N TYR A 183 4.99 -12.17 27.63
CA TYR A 183 5.75 -10.98 28.04
C TYR A 183 4.84 -9.90 28.62
N GLY A 184 5.23 -9.35 29.78
CA GLY A 184 4.49 -8.33 30.51
C GLY A 184 3.57 -8.85 31.62
N ASP A 185 3.38 -10.17 31.75
CA ASP A 185 2.86 -10.75 32.99
C ASP A 185 4.00 -10.90 34.01
N PRO A 186 3.88 -10.33 35.24
CA PRO A 186 4.96 -10.35 36.22
C PRO A 186 5.49 -11.73 36.58
N PHE A 187 4.65 -12.78 36.58
CA PHE A 187 5.09 -14.12 36.91
C PHE A 187 5.79 -14.80 35.74
N PHE A 188 5.37 -14.50 34.51
CA PHE A 188 6.11 -14.92 33.32
C PHE A 188 7.49 -14.28 33.26
N ASP A 189 7.56 -12.96 33.48
CA ASP A 189 8.81 -12.21 33.48
C ASP A 189 9.76 -12.71 34.59
N ALA A 190 9.24 -13.03 35.78
CA ALA A 190 10.01 -13.65 36.87
C ALA A 190 10.59 -15.03 36.50
N ILE A 191 9.87 -15.86 35.72
CA ILE A 191 10.43 -17.12 35.19
C ILE A 191 11.61 -16.81 34.27
N LEU A 192 11.45 -15.86 33.35
CA LEU A 192 12.53 -15.50 32.42
C LEU A 192 13.76 -14.95 33.16
N GLU A 193 13.54 -14.12 34.18
CA GLU A 193 14.61 -13.61 35.05
C GLU A 193 15.32 -14.73 35.80
N HIS A 194 14.58 -15.71 36.34
CA HIS A 194 15.16 -16.90 36.96
C HIS A 194 16.07 -17.66 36.00
N PHE A 195 15.62 -17.88 34.76
CA PHE A 195 16.44 -18.55 33.75
C PHE A 195 17.64 -17.71 33.28
N ALA A 196 17.53 -16.38 33.28
CA ALA A 196 18.62 -15.48 32.91
C ALA A 196 19.82 -15.52 33.89
N GLN A 197 19.63 -16.04 35.11
CA GLN A 197 20.71 -16.21 36.09
C GLN A 197 21.68 -17.32 35.71
N PHE A 198 21.26 -18.30 34.90
CA PHE A 198 22.11 -19.40 34.48
C PHE A 198 23.05 -18.96 33.35
N LYS A 199 24.34 -19.27 33.50
CA LYS A 199 25.30 -19.06 32.43
C LYS A 199 25.06 -20.07 31.31
N LEU A 200 25.10 -19.59 30.07
CA LEU A 200 25.07 -20.46 28.89
C LEU A 200 26.28 -21.42 28.90
N PRO A 201 26.08 -22.68 28.50
CA PRO A 201 27.18 -23.63 28.40
C PRO A 201 28.19 -23.19 27.31
N PRO A 202 29.46 -23.60 27.39
CA PRO A 202 30.50 -23.18 26.42
C PRO A 202 30.22 -23.56 24.96
N CYS A 203 29.38 -24.56 24.73
CA CYS A 203 28.91 -24.99 23.41
C CYS A 203 27.83 -24.07 22.81
N VAL A 204 27.39 -23.05 23.55
CA VAL A 204 26.38 -22.06 23.12
C VAL A 204 26.93 -20.64 23.31
N ARG A 205 26.81 -19.81 22.28
CA ARG A 205 27.21 -18.40 22.32
C ARG A 205 26.07 -17.52 21.82
N ARG A 206 25.66 -16.55 22.64
CA ARG A 206 24.79 -15.45 22.21
C ARG A 206 25.58 -14.49 21.31
N ILE A 207 25.05 -14.21 20.13
CA ILE A 207 25.57 -13.26 19.15
C ILE A 207 24.58 -12.10 19.10
N SER A 208 25.08 -10.87 19.32
CA SER A 208 24.33 -9.62 19.11
C SER A 208 25.01 -8.87 17.97
N ILE A 209 24.22 -8.38 17.01
CA ILE A 209 24.71 -7.50 15.96
C ILE A 209 23.86 -6.23 15.89
N PRO A 210 24.48 -5.05 15.72
CA PRO A 210 23.73 -3.83 15.50
C PRO A 210 23.11 -3.85 14.10
N VAL A 211 21.91 -3.29 13.98
CA VAL A 211 21.25 -3.12 12.67
C VAL A 211 21.76 -1.82 12.03
N PRO A 212 22.38 -1.87 10.83
CA PRO A 212 22.86 -0.66 10.17
C PRO A 212 21.75 0.37 9.95
N GLY A 213 21.98 1.63 10.31
CA GLY A 213 20.99 2.70 10.20
C GLY A 213 19.94 2.73 11.31
N MET A 214 19.97 1.81 12.28
CA MET A 214 19.04 1.76 13.43
C MET A 214 19.81 1.63 14.75
N PRO A 215 20.25 2.74 15.37
CA PRO A 215 21.23 2.73 16.48
C PRO A 215 20.72 2.11 17.79
N HIS A 216 19.41 1.89 17.93
CA HIS A 216 18.79 1.30 19.12
C HIS A 216 18.27 -0.12 18.89
N LEU A 217 18.59 -0.71 17.74
CA LEU A 217 18.11 -2.03 17.36
C LEU A 217 19.29 -2.99 17.18
N GLU A 218 19.19 -4.12 17.87
CA GLU A 218 20.12 -5.23 17.71
C GLU A 218 19.34 -6.48 17.28
N MET A 219 19.92 -7.24 16.36
CA MET A 219 19.46 -8.59 16.05
C MET A 219 20.27 -9.59 16.88
N VAL A 220 19.56 -10.49 17.55
CA VAL A 220 20.15 -11.50 18.42
C VAL A 220 19.95 -12.88 17.81
N GLY A 221 20.99 -13.71 17.87
CA GLY A 221 20.94 -15.12 17.56
C GLY A 221 21.87 -15.92 18.47
N PHE A 222 21.76 -17.24 18.44
CA PHE A 222 22.64 -18.13 19.19
C PHE A 222 23.41 -19.03 18.23
N ALA A 223 24.74 -19.04 18.35
CA ALA A 223 25.56 -20.11 17.77
C ALA A 223 25.57 -21.28 18.74
N VAL A 224 25.23 -22.46 18.23
CA VAL A 224 25.15 -23.68 19.03
C VAL A 224 25.94 -24.80 18.35
N ALA A 225 26.88 -25.40 19.08
CA ALA A 225 27.54 -26.62 18.64
C ALA A 225 26.58 -27.81 18.82
N SER A 226 26.10 -28.36 17.72
CA SER A 226 25.24 -29.53 17.69
C SER A 226 26.03 -30.78 17.37
N GLN A 227 25.78 -31.86 18.11
CA GLN A 227 26.37 -33.17 17.87
C GLN A 227 25.73 -33.81 16.64
N ARG A 228 26.53 -34.13 15.62
CA ARG A 228 26.05 -34.84 14.42
C ARG A 228 26.31 -36.35 14.50
N ASP A 229 27.53 -36.72 14.92
CA ASP A 229 28.00 -38.09 15.20
C ASP A 229 28.92 -38.05 16.42
N ARG A 230 29.35 -39.20 16.99
CA ARG A 230 30.17 -39.26 18.22
C ARG A 230 31.40 -38.35 18.24
N ASP A 231 32.04 -38.12 17.08
CA ASP A 231 33.28 -37.35 16.96
C ASP A 231 33.16 -36.09 16.07
N SER A 232 31.97 -35.73 15.59
CA SER A 232 31.78 -34.54 14.75
C SER A 232 30.65 -33.65 15.24
N HIS A 233 30.94 -32.35 15.31
CA HIS A 233 29.97 -31.30 15.60
C HIS A 233 29.78 -30.37 14.41
N GLU A 234 28.61 -29.75 14.36
CA GLU A 234 28.31 -28.63 13.45
C GLU A 234 27.83 -27.43 14.24
N VAL A 235 28.15 -26.22 13.79
CA VAL A 235 27.67 -25.00 14.43
C VAL A 235 26.42 -24.52 13.72
N ARG A 236 25.30 -24.50 14.45
CA ARG A 236 23.99 -24.07 13.95
C ARG A 236 23.64 -22.68 14.49
N LEU A 237 23.01 -21.87 13.64
CA LEU A 237 22.39 -20.61 14.03
C LEU A 237 20.96 -20.88 14.51
N ILE A 238 20.66 -20.50 15.75
CA ILE A 238 19.32 -20.56 16.33
C ILE A 238 18.78 -19.13 16.46
N ARG A 239 17.62 -18.87 15.88
CA ARG A 239 16.91 -17.58 15.98
C ARG A 239 15.49 -17.75 16.48
N ALA A 240 14.85 -18.88 16.19
CA ALA A 240 13.47 -19.18 16.53
C ALA A 240 13.34 -20.52 17.27
N TRP A 241 12.19 -20.74 17.91
CA TRP A 241 11.89 -21.96 18.66
C TRP A 241 12.02 -23.22 17.79
N ASN A 242 11.56 -23.16 16.54
CA ASN A 242 11.62 -24.29 15.61
C ASN A 242 13.06 -24.72 15.26
N ASP A 243 14.04 -23.81 15.39
CA ASP A 243 15.44 -24.15 15.11
C ASP A 243 16.01 -25.12 16.17
N LEU A 244 15.37 -25.21 17.35
CA LEU A 244 15.72 -26.14 18.42
C LEU A 244 15.30 -27.59 18.12
N ALA A 245 14.46 -27.82 17.10
CA ALA A 245 14.00 -29.15 16.76
C ALA A 245 15.19 -30.06 16.39
N GLY A 246 15.25 -31.23 17.05
CA GLY A 246 16.32 -32.22 16.85
C GLY A 246 17.71 -31.76 17.33
N LEU A 247 17.80 -30.68 18.11
CA LEU A 247 19.07 -30.16 18.61
C LEU A 247 19.61 -31.06 19.73
N ASN A 248 20.77 -31.66 19.49
CA ASN A 248 21.57 -32.34 20.51
C ASN A 248 22.84 -31.51 20.75
N LEU A 249 23.05 -31.04 21.98
CA LEU A 249 24.20 -30.19 22.33
C LEU A 249 25.48 -31.03 22.41
N ALA A 250 26.55 -30.52 21.80
CA ALA A 250 27.90 -31.02 22.01
C ALA A 250 28.48 -30.42 23.31
N GLU A 251 27.99 -30.87 24.48
CA GLU A 251 28.27 -30.26 25.80
C GLU A 251 29.77 -30.16 26.15
N SER A 252 30.60 -31.06 25.61
CA SER A 252 32.05 -31.07 25.81
C SER A 252 32.81 -30.09 24.90
N HIS A 253 32.17 -29.51 23.89
CA HIS A 253 32.80 -28.59 22.94
C HIS A 253 32.75 -27.14 23.42
N ILE A 254 33.79 -26.38 23.12
CA ILE A 254 33.88 -24.95 23.38
C ILE A 254 33.93 -24.23 22.04
N LEU A 255 32.92 -23.40 21.76
CA LEU A 255 32.89 -22.62 20.52
C LEU A 255 34.06 -21.64 20.45
N THR A 256 34.79 -21.71 19.35
CA THR A 256 35.88 -20.78 19.03
C THR A 256 35.36 -19.58 18.22
N GLU A 257 36.07 -18.44 18.25
CA GLU A 257 35.68 -17.27 17.45
C GLU A 257 35.68 -17.56 15.94
N ALA A 258 36.57 -18.43 15.46
CA ALA A 258 36.60 -18.85 14.06
C ALA A 258 35.33 -19.60 13.63
N GLU A 259 34.70 -20.34 14.55
CA GLU A 259 33.43 -21.04 14.31
C GLU A 259 32.21 -20.10 14.44
N ILE A 260 32.33 -19.04 15.24
CA ILE A 260 31.27 -18.03 15.45
C ILE A 260 31.18 -17.07 14.27
N GLU A 261 32.30 -16.73 13.63
CA GLU A 261 32.34 -15.69 12.59
C GLU A 261 31.45 -15.98 11.36
N PRO A 262 31.38 -17.21 10.81
CA PRO A 262 30.44 -17.54 9.74
C PRO A 262 28.98 -17.35 10.16
N VAL A 263 28.65 -17.71 11.41
CA VAL A 263 27.29 -17.56 11.96
C VAL A 263 26.96 -16.07 12.16
N ARG A 264 27.93 -15.27 12.60
CA ARG A 264 27.79 -13.81 12.70
C ARG A 264 27.55 -13.17 11.34
N ALA A 265 28.32 -13.57 10.32
CA ALA A 265 28.16 -13.08 8.96
C ALA A 265 26.78 -13.41 8.38
N GLU A 266 26.29 -14.62 8.65
CA GLU A 266 24.94 -15.03 8.26
C GLU A 266 23.86 -14.21 8.97
N LEU A 267 24.01 -13.95 10.27
CA LEU A 267 23.09 -13.08 11.02
C LEU A 267 23.08 -11.64 10.44
N ILE A 268 24.24 -11.10 10.03
CA ILE A 268 24.34 -9.78 9.39
C ILE A 268 23.60 -9.76 8.05
N ARG A 269 23.73 -10.83 7.25
CA ARG A 269 23.02 -10.97 5.97
C ARG A 269 21.50 -10.93 6.20
N ILE A 270 21.02 -11.71 7.17
CA ILE A 270 19.60 -11.76 7.52
C ILE A 270 19.09 -10.41 8.02
N ALA A 271 19.84 -9.73 8.90
CA ALA A 271 19.47 -8.40 9.38
C ALA A 271 19.32 -7.38 8.24
N ARG A 272 20.20 -7.43 7.23
CA ARG A 272 20.09 -6.54 6.06
C ARG A 272 18.85 -6.82 5.23
N GLU A 273 18.49 -8.09 5.06
CA GLU A 273 17.29 -8.50 4.31
C GLU A 273 16.01 -8.12 5.04
N GLU A 274 15.95 -8.34 6.36
CA GLU A 274 14.78 -8.05 7.19
C GLU A 274 14.56 -6.53 7.34
N TYR A 275 15.63 -5.77 7.60
CA TYR A 275 15.53 -4.34 7.87
C TYR A 275 15.73 -3.43 6.64
N GLY A 276 16.15 -3.99 5.50
CA GLY A 276 16.36 -3.24 4.25
C GLY A 276 15.17 -2.38 3.82
N PRO A 277 13.92 -2.90 3.80
CA PRO A 277 12.74 -2.10 3.43
C PRO A 277 12.50 -0.89 4.34
N TYR A 278 12.77 -1.01 5.64
CA TYR A 278 12.59 0.06 6.60
C TYR A 278 13.60 1.19 6.41
N LEU A 279 14.84 0.86 6.03
CA LEU A 279 15.86 1.85 5.70
C LEU A 279 15.51 2.61 4.41
N ALA A 280 14.75 1.99 3.50
CA ALA A 280 14.27 2.64 2.29
C ALA A 280 13.03 3.52 2.53
N ALA A 281 12.32 3.38 3.65
CA ALA A 281 11.07 4.07 3.92
C ALA A 281 11.23 5.60 3.86
N GLU A 282 12.28 6.14 4.49
CA GLU A 282 12.54 7.59 4.48
C GLU A 282 12.81 8.10 3.05
N ARG A 283 13.57 7.34 2.25
CA ARG A 283 13.82 7.69 0.85
C ARG A 283 12.53 7.68 0.03
N ILE A 284 11.71 6.63 0.18
CA ILE A 284 10.42 6.49 -0.51
C ILE A 284 9.48 7.62 -0.10
N GLU A 285 9.43 7.97 1.19
CA GLU A 285 8.63 9.09 1.67
C GLU A 285 9.08 10.42 1.06
N ARG A 286 10.39 10.68 0.99
CA ARG A 286 10.93 11.86 0.32
C ARG A 286 10.54 11.92 -1.16
N GLU A 287 10.63 10.80 -1.88
CA GLU A 287 10.23 10.69 -3.29
C GLU A 287 8.71 10.93 -3.46
N ASN A 288 7.88 10.34 -2.59
CA ASN A 288 6.43 10.56 -2.60
C ASN A 288 6.05 12.01 -2.32
N VAL A 289 6.70 12.66 -1.35
CA VAL A 289 6.50 14.08 -1.05
C VAL A 289 6.89 14.94 -2.25
N ARG A 290 7.98 14.59 -2.94
CA ARG A 290 8.45 15.29 -4.13
C ARG A 290 7.43 15.18 -5.28
N ALA A 291 6.97 13.97 -5.60
CA ALA A 291 5.94 13.73 -6.61
C ALA A 291 4.61 14.44 -6.28
N ALA A 292 4.17 14.41 -5.01
CA ALA A 292 2.97 15.12 -4.57
C ALA A 292 3.07 16.64 -4.79
N ARG A 293 4.24 17.24 -4.50
CA ARG A 293 4.50 18.67 -4.75
C ARG A 293 4.54 19.01 -6.24
N ALA A 294 5.16 18.15 -7.05
CA ALA A 294 5.16 18.31 -8.50
C ALA A 294 3.73 18.30 -9.06
N GLN A 295 2.87 17.41 -8.56
CA GLN A 295 1.46 17.35 -8.93
C GLN A 295 0.65 18.56 -8.44
N GLU A 296 0.88 19.06 -7.22
CA GLU A 296 0.27 20.31 -6.75
C GLU A 296 0.66 21.51 -7.63
N MET A 297 1.94 21.58 -8.01
CA MET A 297 2.44 22.63 -8.89
C MET A 297 1.80 22.54 -10.28
N LEU A 298 1.66 21.33 -10.85
CA LEU A 298 0.95 21.09 -12.10
C LEU A 298 -0.49 21.60 -12.02
N ASN A 299 -1.21 21.29 -10.94
CA ASN A 299 -2.57 21.76 -10.70
C ASN A 299 -2.67 23.30 -10.73
N TYR A 300 -1.71 24.03 -10.14
CA TYR A 300 -1.71 25.49 -10.17
C TYR A 300 -1.45 26.06 -11.58
N TYR A 301 -0.53 25.46 -12.35
CA TYR A 301 -0.30 25.89 -13.73
C TYR A 301 -1.49 25.56 -14.65
N VAL A 302 -2.09 24.38 -14.51
CA VAL A 302 -3.27 23.96 -15.28
C VAL A 302 -4.44 24.90 -14.99
N SER A 303 -4.78 25.12 -13.72
CA SER A 303 -5.88 26.04 -13.34
C SER A 303 -5.61 27.47 -13.81
N HIS A 304 -4.38 27.97 -13.68
CA HIS A 304 -3.99 29.27 -14.22
C HIS A 304 -4.22 29.34 -15.73
N ARG A 305 -3.81 28.33 -16.50
CA ARG A 305 -4.01 28.30 -17.96
C ARG A 305 -5.49 28.25 -18.34
N LEU A 306 -6.28 27.39 -17.70
CA LEU A 306 -7.72 27.28 -17.96
C LEU A 306 -8.46 28.60 -17.67
N LEU A 307 -8.13 29.25 -16.54
CA LEU A 307 -8.69 30.56 -16.18
C LEU A 307 -8.26 31.66 -17.16
N LYS A 308 -6.99 31.67 -17.57
CA LYS A 308 -6.45 32.66 -18.51
C LYS A 308 -7.12 32.55 -19.89
N GLU A 309 -7.34 31.33 -20.37
CA GLU A 309 -8.04 31.10 -21.64
C GLU A 309 -9.49 31.63 -21.61
N ARG A 310 -10.20 31.46 -20.48
CA ARG A 310 -11.55 32.01 -20.34
C ARG A 310 -11.54 33.54 -20.20
N ALA A 311 -10.62 34.07 -19.40
CA ALA A 311 -10.47 35.50 -19.16
C ALA A 311 -10.12 36.28 -20.45
N TRP A 312 -9.58 35.64 -21.48
CA TRP A 312 -9.38 36.26 -22.78
C TRP A 312 -10.68 36.78 -23.40
N SER A 313 -11.81 36.09 -23.15
CA SER A 313 -13.11 36.45 -23.74
C SER A 313 -13.91 37.44 -22.88
N THR A 314 -13.79 37.35 -21.56
CA THR A 314 -14.58 38.12 -20.58
C THR A 314 -13.80 39.25 -19.88
N GLY A 315 -12.48 39.32 -20.09
CA GLY A 315 -11.56 40.27 -19.46
C GLY A 315 -11.00 39.79 -18.11
N GLU A 316 -9.73 40.10 -17.83
CA GLU A 316 -9.02 39.66 -16.60
C GLU A 316 -9.60 40.21 -15.29
N GLU A 317 -10.43 41.26 -15.36
CA GLU A 317 -11.15 41.87 -14.23
C GLU A 317 -12.48 41.18 -13.92
N ALA A 318 -12.82 40.10 -14.62
CA ALA A 318 -14.03 39.34 -14.34
C ALA A 318 -13.98 38.67 -12.94
N PRO A 319 -15.15 38.49 -12.28
CA PRO A 319 -15.22 37.80 -11.00
C PRO A 319 -14.73 36.35 -11.12
N TYR A 320 -13.83 35.93 -10.21
CA TYR A 320 -13.20 34.60 -10.23
C TYR A 320 -14.23 33.46 -10.31
N TRP A 321 -15.28 33.51 -9.48
CA TRP A 321 -16.29 32.46 -9.42
C TRP A 321 -17.15 32.35 -10.68
N THR A 322 -17.19 33.38 -11.53
CA THR A 322 -17.88 33.32 -12.83
C THR A 322 -17.02 32.53 -13.81
N LEU A 323 -15.74 32.90 -13.93
CA LEU A 323 -14.76 32.20 -14.76
C LEU A 323 -14.57 30.73 -14.34
N GLN A 324 -14.57 30.44 -13.05
CA GLN A 324 -14.47 29.07 -12.55
C GLN A 324 -15.63 28.20 -13.07
N ARG A 325 -16.86 28.71 -13.06
CA ARG A 325 -18.02 28.00 -13.63
C ARG A 325 -17.87 27.82 -15.14
N GLU A 326 -17.37 28.83 -15.85
CA GLU A 326 -17.10 28.72 -17.28
C GLU A 326 -16.05 27.65 -17.60
N VAL A 327 -15.05 27.44 -16.72
CA VAL A 327 -14.09 26.34 -16.87
C VAL A 327 -14.76 24.99 -16.66
N ASP A 328 -15.62 24.85 -15.64
CA ASP A 328 -16.36 23.60 -15.39
C ASP A 328 -17.24 23.21 -16.60
N LEU A 329 -17.91 24.19 -17.20
CA LEU A 329 -18.76 23.98 -18.39
C LEU A 329 -17.99 23.43 -19.59
N LEU A 330 -16.67 23.62 -19.68
CA LEU A 330 -15.89 23.11 -20.82
C LEU A 330 -15.80 21.60 -20.88
N TYR A 331 -16.02 20.95 -19.76
CA TYR A 331 -15.97 19.51 -19.66
C TYR A 331 -17.36 18.87 -19.63
N GLU A 332 -18.44 19.64 -19.84
CA GLU A 332 -19.77 19.06 -20.07
C GLU A 332 -19.79 18.27 -21.39
N ASP A 333 -19.20 18.85 -22.44
CA ASP A 333 -19.21 18.26 -23.79
C ASP A 333 -17.84 17.72 -24.24
N ARG A 334 -16.79 17.80 -23.40
CA ARG A 334 -15.42 17.40 -23.77
C ARG A 334 -14.75 16.55 -22.71
N GLU A 335 -14.19 15.41 -23.11
CA GLU A 335 -13.44 14.53 -22.19
C GLU A 335 -12.06 15.10 -21.79
N ARG A 336 -11.42 15.85 -22.68
CA ARG A 336 -10.09 16.43 -22.49
C ARG A 336 -9.96 17.80 -23.15
N LEU A 337 -9.17 18.68 -22.54
CA LEU A 337 -8.74 19.94 -23.15
C LEU A 337 -7.25 19.91 -23.42
N PHE A 338 -6.86 20.36 -24.60
CA PHE A 338 -5.46 20.60 -24.89
C PHE A 338 -5.07 21.97 -24.37
N ILE A 339 -4.16 22.02 -23.41
CA ILE A 339 -3.53 23.28 -22.97
C ILE A 339 -2.10 23.32 -23.49
N ASN A 340 -1.71 24.50 -23.96
CA ASN A 340 -0.36 24.81 -24.38
C ASN A 340 0.24 25.89 -23.48
N ASP A 341 1.50 26.25 -23.74
CA ASP A 341 2.14 27.42 -23.14
C ASP A 341 2.34 27.28 -21.61
N LEU A 342 2.58 26.03 -21.18
CA LEU A 342 3.13 25.70 -19.86
C LEU A 342 4.66 25.93 -19.87
N PRO A 343 5.28 26.39 -18.78
CA PRO A 343 6.72 26.63 -18.76
C PRO A 343 7.54 25.33 -18.82
N ALA A 344 8.13 25.01 -19.98
CA ALA A 344 8.89 23.78 -20.18
C ALA A 344 10.08 23.65 -19.23
N SER A 345 10.74 24.77 -18.89
CA SER A 345 11.87 24.81 -17.95
C SER A 345 11.50 24.37 -16.53
N VAL A 346 10.22 24.48 -16.15
CA VAL A 346 9.70 24.06 -14.84
C VAL A 346 9.37 22.57 -14.84
N PHE A 347 8.79 22.05 -15.92
CA PHE A 347 8.33 20.66 -15.99
C PHE A 347 9.39 19.66 -16.45
N ARG A 348 10.42 20.10 -17.18
CA ARG A 348 11.51 19.22 -17.66
C ARG A 348 12.19 18.39 -16.55
N PRO A 349 12.56 18.94 -15.38
CA PRO A 349 13.15 18.14 -14.30
C PRO A 349 12.14 17.28 -13.52
N LEU A 350 10.83 17.46 -13.77
CA LEU A 350 9.75 16.81 -13.01
C LEU A 350 8.94 15.83 -13.87
N ALA A 351 9.28 15.67 -15.15
CA ALA A 351 8.47 14.90 -16.10
C ALA A 351 8.23 13.45 -15.64
N GLU A 352 9.23 12.83 -15.00
CA GLU A 352 9.15 11.46 -14.47
C GLU A 352 8.35 11.35 -13.16
N GLU A 353 8.04 12.47 -12.51
CA GLU A 353 7.35 12.53 -11.22
C GLU A 353 5.87 12.91 -11.34
N LEU A 354 5.42 13.32 -12.54
CA LEU A 354 4.04 13.71 -12.78
C LEU A 354 3.16 12.49 -13.02
N LEU A 355 1.95 12.52 -12.46
CA LEU A 355 0.95 11.48 -12.70
C LEU A 355 0.34 11.55 -14.11
N PHE A 356 0.43 12.72 -14.75
CA PHE A 356 -0.13 12.97 -16.08
C PHE A 356 0.99 13.34 -17.05
N ASP A 357 0.99 12.68 -18.21
CA ASP A 357 2.00 12.85 -19.26
C ASP A 357 2.02 14.28 -19.83
N CYS A 358 2.98 15.08 -19.38
CA CYS A 358 3.24 16.40 -19.95
C CYS A 358 4.19 16.26 -21.14
N GLN A 359 3.79 16.78 -22.30
CA GLN A 359 4.65 16.84 -23.48
C GLN A 359 5.63 18.00 -23.31
N VAL A 360 6.78 17.70 -22.72
CA VAL A 360 7.86 18.66 -22.50
C VAL A 360 8.94 18.48 -23.57
N PRO A 361 9.13 19.45 -24.48
CA PRO A 361 10.15 19.33 -25.51
C PRO A 361 11.57 19.47 -24.90
N SER A 362 12.53 18.74 -25.48
CA SER A 362 13.95 18.82 -25.12
C SER A 362 14.54 20.20 -25.45
N VAL A 363 14.05 20.86 -26.50
CA VAL A 363 14.44 22.21 -26.93
C VAL A 363 13.17 23.07 -27.05
N GLY A 364 13.14 24.20 -26.34
CA GLY A 364 12.00 25.13 -26.31
C GLY A 364 11.51 25.46 -24.89
N ASP A 365 10.72 26.53 -24.81
CA ASP A 365 10.28 27.11 -23.53
C ASP A 365 8.85 26.74 -23.14
N LYS A 366 8.11 26.08 -24.04
CA LYS A 366 6.69 25.77 -23.88
C LYS A 366 6.45 24.26 -23.87
N ALA A 367 5.67 23.80 -22.90
CA ALA A 367 5.16 22.44 -22.81
C ALA A 367 3.66 22.43 -23.07
N SER A 368 3.14 21.26 -23.43
CA SER A 368 1.72 21.03 -23.68
C SER A 368 1.22 19.80 -22.93
N LEU A 369 -0.07 19.80 -22.65
CA LEU A 369 -0.72 18.73 -21.89
C LEU A 369 -2.15 18.56 -22.35
N TYR A 370 -2.58 17.32 -22.54
CA TYR A 370 -3.99 16.99 -22.59
C TYR A 370 -4.49 16.85 -21.15
N VAL A 371 -5.38 17.75 -20.76
CA VAL A 371 -5.96 17.80 -19.42
C VAL A 371 -7.25 16.98 -19.42
N PRO A 372 -7.27 15.78 -18.83
CA PRO A 372 -8.52 15.05 -18.63
C PRO A 372 -9.37 15.74 -17.57
N HIS A 373 -10.69 15.45 -17.57
CA HIS A 373 -11.62 16.03 -16.61
C HIS A 373 -11.19 15.91 -15.14
N ILE A 374 -10.59 14.78 -14.74
CA ILE A 374 -10.09 14.58 -13.37
C ILE A 374 -8.99 15.58 -12.98
N LEU A 375 -8.04 15.83 -13.88
CA LEU A 375 -6.95 16.78 -13.65
C LEU A 375 -7.49 18.20 -13.63
N ALA A 376 -8.44 18.52 -14.51
CA ALA A 376 -9.11 19.81 -14.50
C ALA A 376 -9.83 20.06 -13.18
N LYS A 377 -10.58 19.06 -12.70
CA LYS A 377 -11.29 19.13 -11.42
C LYS A 377 -10.32 19.28 -10.24
N SER A 378 -9.25 18.48 -10.18
CA SER A 378 -8.24 18.61 -9.12
C SER A 378 -7.54 19.97 -9.14
N ALA A 379 -7.24 20.49 -10.34
CA ALA A 379 -6.66 21.81 -10.54
C ALA A 379 -7.61 22.93 -10.08
N MET A 380 -8.89 22.86 -10.46
CA MET A 380 -9.88 23.86 -10.06
C MET A 380 -10.22 23.78 -8.57
N ASP A 381 -10.24 22.59 -7.97
CA ASP A 381 -10.38 22.43 -6.52
C ASP A 381 -9.19 23.04 -5.76
N ALA A 382 -7.96 22.86 -6.27
CA ALA A 382 -6.77 23.52 -5.71
C ALA A 382 -6.87 25.05 -5.82
N ALA A 383 -7.30 25.57 -6.96
CA ALA A 383 -7.54 27.00 -7.15
C ALA A 383 -8.65 27.53 -6.23
N ASN A 384 -9.72 26.78 -6.03
CA ASN A 384 -10.83 27.12 -5.13
C ASN A 384 -10.37 27.16 -3.66
N ARG A 385 -9.56 26.20 -3.21
CA ARG A 385 -8.96 26.23 -1.86
C ARG A 385 -8.08 27.47 -1.68
N LEU A 386 -7.26 27.80 -2.68
CA LEU A 386 -6.43 29.00 -2.65
C LEU A 386 -7.27 30.27 -2.62
N ALA A 387 -8.27 30.41 -3.49
CA ALA A 387 -9.22 31.52 -3.53
C ALA A 387 -9.94 31.72 -2.18
N ASN A 388 -10.40 30.63 -1.55
CA ASN A 388 -11.05 30.68 -0.23
C ASN A 388 -10.09 31.15 0.87
N SER A 389 -8.81 30.78 0.80
CA SER A 389 -7.79 31.20 1.79
C SER A 389 -7.45 32.70 1.73
N MET A 390 -7.78 33.39 0.63
CA MET A 390 -7.49 34.82 0.46
C MET A 390 -8.37 35.74 1.33
N LYS A 391 -9.41 35.20 2.00
CA LYS A 391 -10.31 35.93 2.91
C LYS A 391 -10.95 37.19 2.30
N VAL A 392 -11.21 37.18 0.99
CA VAL A 392 -11.93 38.24 0.25
C VAL A 392 -13.38 37.79 0.03
N ARG A 393 -14.33 38.75 0.02
CA ARG A 393 -15.73 38.45 -0.31
C ARG A 393 -15.83 37.85 -1.72
N ARG A 394 -16.68 36.84 -1.90
CA ARG A 394 -16.78 36.10 -3.19
C ARG A 394 -17.07 37.03 -4.38
N SER A 395 -17.93 38.04 -4.21
CA SER A 395 -18.27 39.01 -5.27
C SER A 395 -17.14 39.96 -5.64
N GLU A 396 -16.16 40.15 -4.77
CA GLU A 396 -15.07 41.12 -4.93
C GLU A 396 -13.77 40.43 -5.44
N LEU A 397 -13.70 39.10 -5.36
CA LEU A 397 -12.51 38.36 -5.76
C LEU A 397 -12.38 38.32 -7.30
N ARG A 398 -11.35 39.01 -7.79
CA ARG A 398 -11.01 39.09 -9.22
C ARG A 398 -10.12 37.94 -9.67
N ALA A 399 -10.35 37.48 -10.90
CA ALA A 399 -9.60 36.37 -11.48
C ALA A 399 -8.12 36.66 -11.61
N LYS A 400 -7.74 37.87 -12.04
CA LYS A 400 -6.34 38.32 -12.10
C LYS A 400 -5.60 38.13 -10.76
N THR A 401 -6.25 38.46 -9.65
CA THR A 401 -5.67 38.32 -8.31
C THR A 401 -5.42 36.85 -7.94
N VAL A 402 -6.37 35.97 -8.29
CA VAL A 402 -6.23 34.52 -8.06
C VAL A 402 -5.15 33.93 -8.98
N MET A 403 -5.15 34.27 -10.27
CA MET A 403 -4.13 33.84 -11.24
C MET A 403 -2.72 34.24 -10.81
N ALA A 404 -2.52 35.47 -10.34
CA ALA A 404 -1.24 35.92 -9.80
C ALA A 404 -0.85 35.22 -8.49
N ARG A 405 -1.82 34.73 -7.70
CA ARG A 405 -1.54 33.92 -6.52
C ARG A 405 -1.16 32.49 -6.89
N LEU A 406 -1.84 31.89 -7.87
CA LEU A 406 -1.54 30.54 -8.37
C LEU A 406 -0.09 30.41 -8.82
N LEU A 407 0.40 31.36 -9.63
CA LEU A 407 1.79 31.35 -10.09
C LEU A 407 2.81 31.47 -8.94
N ARG A 408 2.53 32.34 -7.95
CA ARG A 408 3.40 32.49 -6.78
C ARG A 408 3.47 31.22 -5.94
N GLU A 409 2.35 30.53 -5.74
CA GLU A 409 2.34 29.25 -5.02
C GLU A 409 3.07 28.17 -5.81
N ALA A 410 2.89 28.12 -7.14
CA ALA A 410 3.61 27.19 -8.01
C ALA A 410 5.13 27.41 -7.94
N GLU A 411 5.59 28.66 -7.98
CA GLU A 411 7.01 29.01 -7.83
C GLU A 411 7.56 28.67 -6.43
N ALA A 412 6.80 28.90 -5.37
CA ALA A 412 7.21 28.54 -4.01
C ALA A 412 7.44 27.02 -3.84
N LYS A 413 6.67 26.20 -4.56
CA LYS A 413 6.84 24.74 -4.57
C LYS A 413 8.05 24.27 -5.38
N ARG A 414 8.57 25.10 -6.30
CA ARG A 414 9.74 24.79 -7.14
C ARG A 414 11.08 24.89 -6.39
N LEU A 415 11.16 25.69 -5.32
CA LEU A 415 12.40 25.98 -4.58
C LEU A 415 12.81 24.88 -3.59
N TRP A 416 12.20 23.70 -3.66
CA TRP A 416 12.35 22.62 -2.68
C TRP A 416 12.86 21.33 -3.29
#